data_AF-A0A9P7GGP6-F1
#
_entry.id   AF-A0A9P7GGP6-F1
#
_cell.length_a   1.000
_cell.length_b   1.000
_cell.length_c   1.000
_cell.angle_alpha   90.00
_cell.angle_beta   90.00
_cell.angle_gamma   90.00
#
_symmetry.space_group_name_H-M   'P 1'
#
loop_
_entity.id
_entity.type
_entity.pdbx_description
1 polymer ?
#
loop_
_entity_poly.entity_id
_entity_poly.type
_entity_poly.pdbx_seq_one_letter_code
_entity_poly.pdbx_strand_id
1 'polypeptide(L)'
;MPEATFRAVWFAYVNLQDFRSNMCCQRCGPSLQDIIWDGVTMGFNGKHLLPSLRPPTISDDGAPLCANNYIGKQQILQDVKLRRDLRRVVQLGKGKGKQWDAVVSDDDKDSEPIVDKSDAAIKAEVERLKLIPDVFVRLSRINEGLGLLFMEHFGLSAEAVAPKVYKKLFLQLAADESTFQMLNKVALDQLHVFNENPCEVTASQLIGCPALLLALSHHGSPYPAPPLSLCRWLYQ
;
A
#
# COMPACT_ATOMS: atom_id res chain seq x y z
N MET A 1 -13.24 27.27 17.24
CA MET A 1 -13.47 28.29 16.19
C MET A 1 -14.97 28.33 15.91
N PRO A 2 -15.64 29.49 15.94
CA PRO A 2 -17.06 29.58 15.58
C PRO A 2 -17.29 29.17 14.12
N GLU A 3 -18.42 28.52 13.82
CA GLU A 3 -18.75 28.00 12.48
C GLU A 3 -18.70 29.09 11.40
N ALA A 4 -19.20 30.29 11.72
CA ALA A 4 -19.18 31.44 10.81
C ALA A 4 -17.75 31.85 10.42
N THR A 5 -16.82 31.80 11.37
CA THR A 5 -15.41 32.10 11.12
C THR A 5 -14.76 31.02 10.26
N PHE A 6 -15.04 29.74 10.54
CA PHE A 6 -14.54 28.64 9.72
C PHE A 6 -15.04 28.74 8.28
N ARG A 7 -16.34 28.97 8.08
CA ARG A 7 -16.94 29.15 6.75
C ARG A 7 -16.32 30.32 6.00
N ALA A 8 -16.13 31.46 6.65
CA ALA A 8 -15.53 32.64 6.04
C ALA A 8 -14.09 32.37 5.60
N VAL A 9 -13.29 31.72 6.45
CA VAL A 9 -11.90 31.34 6.14
C VAL A 9 -11.85 30.29 5.04
N TRP A 10 -12.72 29.28 5.07
CA TRP A 10 -12.82 28.25 4.04
C TRP A 10 -13.18 28.83 2.68
N PHE A 11 -14.22 29.67 2.58
CA PHE A 11 -14.58 30.29 1.32
C PHE A 11 -13.54 31.30 0.84
N ALA A 12 -12.87 32.02 1.73
CA ALA A 12 -11.72 32.85 1.36
C ALA A 12 -10.57 32.01 0.79
N TYR A 13 -10.25 30.87 1.42
CA TYR A 13 -9.24 29.92 0.93
C TYR A 13 -9.60 29.32 -0.44
N VAL A 14 -10.84 28.85 -0.60
CA VAL A 14 -11.34 28.31 -1.89
C VAL A 14 -11.35 29.39 -2.97
N ASN A 15 -11.72 30.63 -2.64
CA ASN A 15 -11.70 31.74 -3.60
C ASN A 15 -10.27 32.16 -4.00
N LEU A 16 -9.26 31.92 -3.15
CA LEU A 16 -7.85 32.12 -3.49
C LEU A 16 -7.31 31.01 -4.40
N GLN A 17 -7.96 29.84 -4.39
CA GLN A 17 -7.62 28.75 -5.28
C GLN A 17 -8.33 28.94 -6.63
N ASP A 18 -7.75 29.76 -7.49
CA ASP A 18 -8.17 29.84 -8.90
C ASP A 18 -7.73 28.56 -9.63
N PHE A 19 -8.56 27.53 -9.56
CA PHE A 19 -8.34 26.23 -10.22
C PHE A 19 -8.65 26.23 -11.71
N ARG A 20 -8.80 27.40 -12.33
CA ARG A 20 -9.19 27.51 -13.73
C ARG A 20 -8.00 27.14 -14.62
N SER A 21 -8.11 25.96 -15.24
CA SER A 21 -7.42 25.48 -16.43
C SER A 21 -6.04 24.82 -16.30
N ASN A 22 -5.02 25.45 -15.70
CA ASN A 22 -3.63 24.96 -15.87
C ASN A 22 -2.87 24.64 -14.59
N MET A 23 -3.43 24.90 -13.40
CA MET A 23 -2.78 24.62 -12.11
C MET A 23 -1.34 25.16 -12.03
N CYS A 24 -1.06 26.26 -12.74
CA CYS A 24 0.24 26.91 -12.72
C CYS A 24 0.27 27.92 -11.58
N CYS A 25 1.12 27.68 -10.58
CA CYS A 25 1.42 28.70 -9.60
C CYS A 25 2.20 29.83 -10.31
N GLN A 26 1.67 31.06 -10.29
CA GLN A 26 2.34 32.22 -10.91
C GLN A 26 3.75 32.51 -10.33
N ARG A 27 4.05 32.02 -9.13
CA ARG A 27 5.38 32.12 -8.50
C ARG A 27 6.26 30.88 -8.70
N CYS A 28 5.64 29.71 -8.86
CA CYS A 28 6.30 28.41 -8.71
C CYS A 28 6.42 27.64 -10.03
N GLY A 29 5.71 28.07 -11.09
CA GLY A 29 5.65 27.36 -12.38
C GLY A 29 4.52 26.33 -12.45
N PRO A 30 4.54 25.43 -13.45
CA PRO A 30 3.53 24.40 -13.61
C PRO A 30 3.49 23.46 -12.40
N SER A 31 2.32 22.91 -12.13
CA SER A 31 2.11 21.96 -11.05
C SER A 31 2.95 20.70 -11.23
N LEU A 32 3.31 20.07 -10.11
CA LEU A 32 4.05 18.81 -10.08
C LEU A 32 3.28 17.72 -10.83
N GLN A 33 4.01 16.79 -11.46
CA GLN A 33 3.43 15.70 -12.25
C GLN A 33 2.44 14.82 -11.45
N ASP A 34 2.61 14.78 -10.12
CA ASP A 34 1.75 14.08 -9.18
C ASP A 34 1.00 15.09 -8.29
N ILE A 35 -0.15 15.59 -8.75
CA ILE A 35 -1.09 16.32 -7.89
C ILE A 35 -2.03 15.30 -7.25
N ILE A 36 -1.92 15.09 -5.94
CA ILE A 36 -2.92 14.34 -5.17
C ILE A 36 -4.12 15.24 -4.97
N TRP A 37 -5.20 14.94 -5.67
CA TRP A 37 -6.50 15.53 -5.41
C TRP A 37 -7.18 14.74 -4.31
N ASP A 38 -7.10 15.22 -3.07
CA ASP A 38 -8.05 14.80 -2.04
C ASP A 38 -9.36 15.58 -2.25
N GLY A 39 -10.07 15.22 -3.32
CA GLY A 39 -11.40 15.72 -3.56
C GLY A 39 -12.33 15.13 -2.50
N VAL A 40 -12.97 15.98 -1.69
CA VAL A 40 -14.09 15.54 -0.86
C VAL A 40 -15.19 15.07 -1.81
N THR A 41 -15.26 13.76 -2.00
CA THR A 41 -16.31 13.15 -2.81
C THR A 41 -17.55 13.04 -1.94
N MET A 42 -18.44 14.03 -2.04
CA MET A 42 -19.78 13.92 -1.46
C MET A 42 -20.61 12.96 -2.31
N GLY A 43 -20.62 11.68 -1.91
CA GLY A 43 -21.53 10.69 -2.47
C GLY A 43 -22.93 10.85 -1.89
N PHE A 44 -23.89 11.23 -2.71
CA PHE A 44 -25.30 11.10 -2.34
C PHE A 44 -25.76 9.68 -2.70
N ASN A 45 -26.48 9.01 -1.80
CA ASN A 45 -27.16 7.77 -2.15
C ASN A 45 -28.08 8.04 -3.35
N GLY A 46 -28.14 7.12 -4.32
CA GLY A 46 -28.94 7.29 -5.54
C GLY A 46 -30.40 7.67 -5.29
N LYS A 47 -30.97 7.30 -4.14
CA LYS A 47 -32.33 7.70 -3.72
C LYS A 47 -32.48 9.18 -3.36
N HIS A 48 -31.39 9.91 -3.13
CA HIS A 48 -31.33 11.34 -2.82
C HIS A 48 -30.80 12.18 -3.99
N LEU A 49 -30.47 11.56 -5.12
CA LEU A 49 -30.13 12.27 -6.35
C LEU A 49 -31.42 12.79 -6.99
N LEU A 50 -31.60 14.11 -6.98
CA LEU A 50 -32.60 14.75 -7.82
C LEU A 50 -32.21 14.55 -9.30
N PRO A 51 -33.17 14.31 -10.22
CA PRO A 51 -32.88 14.23 -11.66
C PRO A 51 -32.20 15.49 -12.24
N SER A 52 -32.34 16.61 -11.54
CA SER A 52 -31.72 17.90 -11.88
C SER A 52 -30.28 18.04 -11.38
N LEU A 53 -29.82 17.19 -10.46
CA LEU A 53 -28.42 17.18 -10.04
C LEU A 53 -27.58 16.60 -11.16
N ARG A 54 -26.87 17.49 -11.85
CA ARG A 54 -25.74 17.11 -12.69
C ARG A 54 -24.47 17.42 -11.91
N PRO A 55 -23.44 16.58 -12.00
CA PRO A 55 -22.12 16.99 -11.55
C PRO A 55 -21.81 18.36 -12.16
N PRO A 56 -21.08 19.25 -11.47
CA PRO A 56 -20.45 20.39 -12.13
C PRO A 56 -19.35 19.85 -13.05
N THR A 57 -19.73 19.24 -14.16
CA THR A 57 -18.85 18.89 -15.28
C THR A 57 -18.71 20.12 -16.15
N ILE A 58 -18.10 21.17 -15.60
CA ILE A 58 -17.49 22.19 -16.45
C ILE A 58 -16.19 21.55 -16.92
N SER A 59 -16.24 20.96 -18.11
CA SER A 59 -15.03 20.49 -18.79
C SER A 59 -14.47 21.70 -19.51
N ASP A 60 -13.22 22.06 -19.21
CA ASP A 60 -12.50 23.12 -19.92
C ASP A 60 -11.85 22.52 -21.16
N ASP A 61 -11.89 23.22 -22.29
CA ASP A 61 -11.25 22.78 -23.54
C ASP A 61 -9.71 22.71 -23.41
N GLY A 62 -9.14 23.44 -22.44
CA GLY A 62 -7.73 23.36 -22.05
C GLY A 62 -7.42 22.35 -20.93
N ALA A 63 -8.41 21.61 -20.43
CA ALA A 63 -8.18 20.65 -19.36
C ALA A 63 -7.17 19.58 -19.81
N PRO A 64 -6.15 19.25 -18.99
CA PRO A 64 -5.23 18.18 -19.33
C PRO A 64 -6.02 16.88 -19.50
N LEU A 65 -5.97 16.34 -20.72
CA LEU A 65 -6.48 15.00 -21.01
C LEU A 65 -5.61 14.00 -20.26
N CYS A 66 -6.02 13.66 -19.05
CA CYS A 66 -5.48 12.50 -18.37
C CYS A 66 -6.08 11.30 -19.10
N ALA A 67 -5.27 10.60 -19.90
CA ALA A 67 -5.63 9.26 -20.34
C ALA A 67 -6.02 8.50 -19.06
N ASN A 68 -7.29 8.14 -18.94
CA ASN A 68 -7.83 7.59 -17.71
C ASN A 68 -7.17 6.23 -17.48
N ASN A 69 -6.03 6.25 -16.79
CA ASN A 69 -5.18 5.10 -16.52
C ASN A 69 -5.53 4.54 -15.14
N TYR A 70 -6.82 4.53 -14.76
CA TYR A 70 -7.23 3.72 -13.63
C TYR A 70 -6.98 2.25 -14.02
N ILE A 71 -5.79 1.77 -13.66
CA ILE A 71 -5.42 0.38 -13.81
C ILE A 71 -6.33 -0.38 -12.88
N GLY A 72 -7.35 -1.04 -13.43
CA GLY A 72 -8.16 -1.97 -12.65
C GLY A 72 -7.25 -3.04 -12.03
N LYS A 73 -7.50 -3.39 -10.76
CA LYS A 73 -6.71 -4.37 -9.99
C LYS A 73 -5.27 -3.92 -9.68
N GLN A 74 -5.13 -2.74 -9.07
CA GLN A 74 -3.84 -2.22 -8.57
C GLN A 74 -3.19 -3.07 -7.47
N GLN A 75 -3.75 -4.24 -7.13
CA GLN A 75 -3.16 -5.11 -6.13
C GLN A 75 -1.92 -5.84 -6.66
N ILE A 76 -0.79 -5.76 -5.95
CA ILE A 76 0.44 -6.48 -6.33
C ILE A 76 0.20 -8.01 -6.30
N LEU A 77 -0.40 -8.51 -5.22
CA LEU A 77 -0.85 -9.90 -5.13
C LEU A 77 -2.33 -9.97 -5.50
N GLN A 78 -2.68 -10.56 -6.63
CA GLN A 78 -4.07 -10.61 -7.12
C GLN A 78 -4.97 -11.53 -6.28
N ASP A 79 -4.42 -12.60 -5.71
CA ASP A 79 -5.16 -13.62 -4.97
C ASP A 79 -5.55 -13.13 -3.56
N VAL A 80 -6.83 -12.83 -3.36
CA VAL A 80 -7.40 -12.35 -2.09
C VAL A 80 -7.17 -13.32 -0.94
N LYS A 81 -7.27 -14.63 -1.20
CA LYS A 81 -7.06 -15.65 -0.18
C LYS A 81 -5.58 -15.69 0.22
N LEU A 82 -4.68 -15.59 -0.74
CA LEU A 82 -3.23 -15.57 -0.47
C LEU A 82 -2.86 -14.37 0.38
N ARG A 83 -3.38 -13.18 0.05
CA ARG A 83 -3.14 -11.97 0.86
C ARG A 83 -3.61 -12.15 2.30
N ARG A 84 -4.81 -12.71 2.50
CA ARG A 84 -5.36 -12.98 3.84
C ARG A 84 -4.49 -13.97 4.63
N ASP A 85 -4.13 -15.08 4.01
CA ASP A 85 -3.32 -16.14 4.64
C ASP A 85 -1.92 -15.60 4.98
N LEU A 86 -1.31 -14.82 4.08
CA LEU A 86 -0.02 -14.16 4.27
C LEU A 86 -0.06 -13.17 5.44
N ARG A 87 -1.08 -12.29 5.51
CA ARG A 87 -1.25 -11.36 6.66
C ARG A 87 -1.36 -12.12 7.97
N ARG A 88 -2.15 -13.20 8.00
CA ARG A 88 -2.31 -14.05 9.18
C ARG A 88 -0.97 -14.65 9.62
N VAL A 89 -0.16 -15.15 8.69
CA VAL A 89 1.17 -15.70 9.01
C VAL A 89 2.11 -14.63 9.56
N VAL A 90 2.15 -13.46 8.93
CA VAL A 90 3.10 -12.38 9.28
C VAL A 90 2.73 -11.69 10.60
N GLN A 91 1.44 -11.47 10.86
CA GLN A 91 0.94 -10.79 12.06
C GLN A 91 1.00 -11.66 13.32
N LEU A 92 0.72 -12.96 13.19
CA LEU A 92 0.76 -13.91 14.32
C LEU A 92 2.20 -14.39 14.65
N GLY A 93 3.21 -13.98 13.89
CA GLY A 93 4.59 -14.41 14.12
C GLY A 93 5.14 -14.00 15.49
N LYS A 94 6.12 -14.78 15.98
CA LYS A 94 6.78 -14.81 17.31
C LYS A 94 7.44 -13.50 17.83
N GLY A 95 6.89 -12.33 17.57
CA GLY A 95 7.31 -11.06 18.19
C GLY A 95 6.24 -10.56 19.15
N LYS A 96 6.63 -10.03 20.31
CA LYS A 96 5.79 -9.15 21.14
C LYS A 96 5.54 -7.84 20.37
N GLY A 97 4.81 -7.90 19.28
CA GLY A 97 4.40 -6.76 18.47
C GLY A 97 2.96 -6.45 18.81
N LYS A 98 2.71 -5.22 19.29
CA LYS A 98 1.38 -4.63 19.24
C LYS A 98 0.75 -4.97 17.89
N GLN A 99 -0.47 -5.50 17.94
CA GLN A 99 -1.38 -5.53 16.81
C GLN A 99 -1.22 -4.21 16.08
N TRP A 100 -0.77 -4.25 14.82
CA TRP A 100 -0.83 -3.06 13.98
C TRP A 100 -2.32 -2.77 13.85
N ASP A 101 -2.78 -1.77 14.58
CA ASP A 101 -4.16 -1.32 14.56
C ASP A 101 -4.55 -1.10 13.10
N ALA A 102 -5.64 -1.77 12.75
CA ALA A 102 -6.26 -1.71 11.46
C ALA A 102 -6.55 -0.26 11.08
N VAL A 103 -6.11 0.14 9.90
CA VAL A 103 -6.74 1.23 9.14
C VAL A 103 -7.93 0.67 8.33
N VAL A 104 -8.47 -0.48 8.75
CA VAL A 104 -9.71 -1.04 8.23
C VAL A 104 -10.67 -1.15 9.41
N SER A 105 -11.41 -0.06 9.63
CA SER A 105 -12.63 -0.10 10.42
C SER A 105 -13.61 -1.03 9.73
N ASP A 106 -14.15 -1.99 10.46
CA ASP A 106 -15.57 -2.29 10.41
C ASP A 106 -16.05 -2.49 11.84
N ASP A 107 -17.03 -1.67 12.21
CA ASP A 107 -17.78 -1.75 13.44
C ASP A 107 -18.52 -3.09 13.49
N ASP A 108 -18.24 -3.91 14.49
CA ASP A 108 -19.28 -4.69 15.16
C ASP A 108 -18.80 -5.01 16.58
N LYS A 109 -19.40 -4.28 17.54
CA LYS A 109 -19.34 -4.63 18.94
C LYS A 109 -20.27 -5.81 19.16
N ASP A 110 -19.71 -6.99 19.36
CA ASP A 110 -20.38 -8.01 20.16
C ASP A 110 -19.38 -8.68 21.12
N SER A 111 -19.90 -8.92 22.31
CA SER A 111 -19.12 -9.28 23.50
C SER A 111 -18.62 -10.72 23.39
N GLU A 112 -17.31 -10.92 23.19
CA GLU A 112 -16.73 -12.26 23.25
C GLU A 112 -16.41 -12.68 24.71
N PRO A 113 -16.62 -13.97 25.05
CA PRO A 113 -16.41 -14.49 26.39
C PRO A 113 -14.92 -14.54 26.74
N ILE A 114 -14.63 -14.49 28.04
CA ILE A 114 -13.28 -14.62 28.61
C ILE A 114 -12.81 -16.07 28.41
N VAL A 115 -12.30 -16.39 27.22
CA VAL A 115 -11.54 -17.61 26.96
C VAL A 115 -10.09 -17.36 27.36
N ASP A 116 -9.49 -18.28 28.13
CA ASP A 116 -8.11 -18.19 28.60
C ASP A 116 -7.17 -17.84 27.43
N LYS A 117 -6.54 -16.65 27.53
CA LYS A 117 -5.71 -16.04 26.46
C LYS A 117 -4.56 -16.95 26.00
N SER A 118 -4.17 -17.95 26.82
CA SER A 118 -3.16 -18.95 26.48
C SER A 118 -3.62 -19.90 25.39
N ASP A 119 -4.85 -20.40 25.46
CA ASP A 119 -5.33 -21.46 24.58
C ASP A 119 -5.66 -20.90 23.20
N ALA A 120 -6.21 -19.69 23.16
CA ALA A 120 -6.41 -18.95 21.93
C ALA A 120 -5.08 -18.63 21.22
N ALA A 121 -4.03 -18.26 21.97
CA ALA A 121 -2.71 -17.98 21.40
C ALA A 121 -2.04 -19.25 20.86
N ILE A 122 -2.14 -20.38 21.57
CA ILE A 122 -1.62 -21.68 21.11
C ILE A 122 -2.36 -22.11 19.84
N LYS A 123 -3.69 -22.02 19.82
CA LYS A 123 -4.50 -22.35 18.64
C LYS A 123 -4.13 -21.48 17.45
N ALA A 124 -3.96 -20.17 17.64
CA ALA A 124 -3.55 -19.24 16.60
C ALA A 124 -2.16 -19.57 16.04
N GLU A 125 -1.21 -19.95 16.89
CA GLU A 125 0.14 -20.38 16.45
C GLU A 125 0.07 -21.70 15.68
N VAL A 126 -0.74 -22.67 16.11
CA VAL A 126 -0.93 -23.93 15.38
C VAL A 126 -1.55 -23.66 14.00
N GLU A 127 -2.55 -22.79 13.91
CA GLU A 127 -3.13 -22.37 12.62
C GLU A 127 -2.10 -21.64 11.74
N ARG A 128 -1.27 -20.77 12.34
CA ARG A 128 -0.16 -20.10 11.65
C ARG A 128 0.78 -21.12 11.00
N LEU A 129 1.23 -22.12 11.77
CA LEU A 129 2.15 -23.15 11.30
C LEU A 129 1.57 -24.00 10.16
N LYS A 130 0.25 -24.26 10.18
CA LYS A 130 -0.45 -24.98 9.10
C LYS A 130 -0.51 -24.19 7.79
N LEU A 131 -0.52 -22.87 7.85
CA LEU A 131 -0.63 -22.00 6.67
C LEU A 131 0.71 -21.78 5.95
N ILE A 132 1.83 -21.83 6.68
CA ILE A 132 3.18 -21.55 6.14
C ILE A 132 3.48 -22.33 4.84
N PRO A 133 3.26 -23.66 4.75
CA PRO A 133 3.59 -24.40 3.54
C PRO A 133 2.75 -23.99 2.33
N ASP A 134 1.45 -23.74 2.51
CA ASP A 134 0.56 -23.30 1.43
C ASP A 134 0.95 -21.90 0.92
N VAL A 135 1.18 -20.97 1.85
CA VAL A 135 1.62 -19.61 1.53
C VAL A 135 2.95 -19.65 0.77
N PHE A 136 3.93 -20.44 1.22
CA PHE A 136 5.21 -20.61 0.53
C PHE A 136 5.03 -21.11 -0.90
N VAL A 137 4.26 -22.19 -1.11
CA VAL A 137 4.03 -22.76 -2.44
C VAL A 137 3.37 -21.74 -3.37
N ARG A 138 2.37 -21.01 -2.87
CA ARG A 138 1.64 -20.02 -3.67
C ARG A 138 2.47 -18.79 -3.98
N LEU A 139 3.28 -18.29 -3.05
CA LEU A 139 4.23 -17.21 -3.31
C LEU A 139 5.31 -17.64 -4.31
N SER A 140 5.84 -18.85 -4.17
CA SER A 140 6.88 -19.38 -5.07
C SER A 140 6.40 -19.54 -6.51
N ARG A 141 5.11 -19.85 -6.71
CA ARG A 141 4.48 -19.89 -8.04
C ARG A 141 4.39 -18.51 -8.70
N ILE A 142 4.29 -17.45 -7.90
CA ILE A 142 4.27 -16.06 -8.38
C ILE A 142 5.68 -15.59 -8.67
N ASN A 143 6.58 -15.75 -7.70
CA ASN A 143 8.00 -15.46 -7.82
C ASN A 143 8.78 -16.35 -6.83
N GLU A 144 9.76 -17.09 -7.34
CA GLU A 144 10.57 -17.99 -6.49
C GLU A 144 11.30 -17.22 -5.37
N GLY A 145 11.87 -16.05 -5.68
CA GLY A 145 12.54 -15.19 -4.70
C GLY A 145 11.62 -14.71 -3.56
N LEU A 146 10.34 -14.43 -3.87
CA LEU A 146 9.33 -14.07 -2.86
C LEU A 146 9.04 -15.23 -1.90
N GLY A 147 8.97 -16.46 -2.43
CA GLY A 147 8.82 -17.68 -1.63
C GLY A 147 10.03 -17.94 -0.73
N LEU A 148 11.25 -17.78 -1.26
CA LEU A 148 12.49 -17.95 -0.50
C LEU A 148 12.61 -16.94 0.64
N LEU A 149 12.38 -15.65 0.38
CA LEU A 149 12.37 -14.60 1.41
C LEU A 149 11.31 -14.87 2.48
N PHE A 150 10.15 -15.38 2.08
CA PHE A 150 9.10 -15.72 3.03
C PHE A 150 9.53 -16.86 3.95
N MET A 151 10.11 -17.93 3.40
CA MET A 151 10.56 -19.07 4.20
C MET A 151 11.74 -18.74 5.10
N GLU A 152 12.66 -17.89 4.64
CA GLU A 152 13.80 -17.43 5.44
C GLU A 152 13.36 -16.72 6.72
N HIS A 153 12.34 -15.86 6.63
CA HIS A 153 11.94 -15.01 7.77
C HIS A 153 10.69 -15.49 8.52
N PHE A 154 9.81 -16.26 7.89
CA PHE A 154 8.53 -16.69 8.46
C PHE A 154 8.31 -18.20 8.44
N GLY A 155 9.23 -18.95 7.82
CA GLY A 155 9.17 -20.40 7.72
C GLY A 155 9.28 -21.10 9.08
N LEU A 156 9.10 -22.43 9.07
CA LEU A 156 9.17 -23.27 10.27
C LEU A 156 10.54 -23.21 10.94
N SER A 157 11.60 -23.03 10.14
CA SER A 157 13.00 -22.96 10.59
C SER A 157 13.50 -21.53 10.77
N ALA A 158 12.65 -20.52 10.58
CA ALA A 158 13.05 -19.13 10.73
C ALA A 158 13.43 -18.80 12.17
N GLU A 159 14.36 -17.86 12.34
CA GLU A 159 14.75 -17.35 13.66
C GLU A 159 13.54 -16.86 14.46
N ALA A 160 13.68 -16.83 15.79
CA ALA A 160 12.56 -16.57 16.70
C ALA A 160 11.82 -15.25 16.43
N VAL A 161 12.44 -14.24 15.79
CA VAL A 161 11.78 -12.97 15.45
C VAL A 161 12.17 -12.52 14.05
N ALA A 162 11.23 -12.56 13.11
CA ALA A 162 11.40 -11.99 11.78
C ALA A 162 11.76 -10.48 11.84
N PRO A 163 12.75 -10.00 11.07
CA PRO A 163 13.10 -8.59 11.02
C PRO A 163 11.89 -7.73 10.62
N LYS A 164 11.77 -6.54 11.24
CA LYS A 164 10.64 -5.61 11.01
C LYS A 164 10.50 -5.20 9.54
N VAL A 165 11.61 -5.14 8.81
CA VAL A 165 11.65 -4.76 7.40
C VAL A 165 10.86 -5.75 6.53
N TYR A 166 11.01 -7.06 6.73
CA TYR A 166 10.26 -8.07 5.98
C TYR A 166 8.81 -8.15 6.42
N LYS A 167 8.53 -7.95 7.72
CA LYS A 167 7.13 -7.81 8.18
C LYS A 167 6.43 -6.69 7.41
N LYS A 168 7.06 -5.51 7.33
CA LYS A 168 6.51 -4.36 6.60
C LYS A 168 6.34 -4.67 5.10
N LEU A 169 7.36 -5.29 4.49
CA LEU A 169 7.33 -5.66 3.08
C LEU A 169 6.16 -6.60 2.75
N PHE A 170 6.03 -7.73 3.45
CA PHE A 170 4.97 -8.69 3.17
C PHE A 170 3.57 -8.16 3.52
N LEU A 171 3.44 -7.31 4.55
CA LEU A 171 2.17 -6.64 4.83
C LEU A 171 1.77 -5.65 3.74
N GLN A 172 2.72 -4.92 3.15
CA GLN A 172 2.44 -4.03 2.02
C GLN A 172 2.05 -4.83 0.77
N LEU A 173 2.80 -5.88 0.42
CA LEU A 173 2.47 -6.78 -0.70
C LEU A 173 1.09 -7.44 -0.52
N ALA A 174 0.70 -7.68 0.72
CA ALA A 174 -0.59 -8.27 1.06
C ALA A 174 -1.68 -7.24 1.37
N ALA A 175 -1.46 -5.94 1.27
CA ALA A 175 -2.49 -4.94 1.53
C ALA A 175 -3.69 -5.10 0.56
N ASP A 176 -4.89 -4.70 1.00
CA ASP A 176 -6.09 -4.73 0.15
C ASP A 176 -6.29 -3.38 -0.57
N GLU A 177 -5.81 -2.29 0.02
CA GLU A 177 -5.84 -0.96 -0.56
C GLU A 177 -4.65 -0.73 -1.49
N SER A 178 -4.95 -0.22 -2.68
CA SER A 178 -3.93 0.11 -3.66
C SER A 178 -3.00 1.22 -3.19
N THR A 179 -3.47 2.14 -2.35
CA THR A 179 -2.69 3.25 -1.74
C THR A 179 -1.43 2.77 -1.03
N PHE A 180 -1.47 1.60 -0.39
CA PHE A 180 -0.31 1.00 0.26
C PHE A 180 0.63 0.24 -0.69
N GLN A 181 0.18 0.05 -1.94
CA GLN A 181 0.86 -0.68 -3.01
C GLN A 181 1.19 0.22 -4.21
N MET A 182 0.90 1.53 -4.15
CA MET A 182 1.02 2.46 -5.28
C MET A 182 2.46 2.65 -5.73
N LEU A 183 2.91 1.74 -6.59
CA LEU A 183 3.98 2.00 -7.52
C LEU A 183 3.42 2.98 -8.55
N ASN A 184 3.57 4.28 -8.28
CA ASN A 184 3.31 5.29 -9.32
C ASN A 184 4.32 5.10 -10.46
N LYS A 185 4.05 5.74 -11.60
CA LYS A 185 4.93 5.63 -12.78
C LYS A 185 6.38 5.98 -12.45
N VAL A 186 6.59 7.04 -11.66
CA VAL A 186 7.92 7.47 -11.21
C VAL A 186 8.65 6.37 -10.42
N ALA A 187 7.95 5.68 -9.51
CA ALA A 187 8.50 4.57 -8.75
C ALA A 187 8.85 3.36 -9.64
N LEU A 188 8.03 3.07 -10.67
CA LEU A 188 8.31 2.02 -11.66
C LEU A 188 9.52 2.37 -12.54
N ASP A 189 9.64 3.62 -12.96
CA ASP A 189 10.79 4.09 -13.74
C ASP A 189 12.09 4.00 -12.91
N GLN A 190 12.03 4.35 -11.62
CA GLN A 190 13.15 4.18 -10.68
C GLN A 190 13.49 2.70 -10.45
N LEU A 191 12.47 1.83 -10.37
CA LEU A 191 12.64 0.38 -10.25
C LEU A 191 13.29 -0.22 -11.49
N HIS A 192 12.94 0.26 -12.69
CA HIS A 192 13.60 -0.12 -13.93
C HIS A 192 15.09 0.21 -13.90
N VAL A 193 15.45 1.46 -13.57
CA VAL A 193 16.86 1.90 -13.46
C VAL A 193 17.63 1.05 -12.46
N PHE A 194 17.02 0.71 -11.31
CA PHE A 194 17.62 -0.19 -10.34
C PHE A 194 17.82 -1.61 -10.89
N ASN A 195 16.86 -2.17 -11.61
CA ASN A 195 16.95 -3.51 -12.16
C ASN A 195 18.06 -3.65 -13.23
N GLU A 196 18.36 -2.57 -13.97
CA GLU A 196 19.45 -2.53 -14.94
C GLU A 196 20.84 -2.49 -14.28
N ASN A 197 20.98 -1.76 -13.16
CA ASN A 197 22.25 -1.61 -12.46
C ASN A 197 22.07 -1.58 -10.92
N PRO A 198 21.89 -2.74 -10.27
CA PRO A 198 21.55 -2.80 -8.85
C PRO A 198 22.77 -2.44 -7.98
N CYS A 199 22.84 -1.16 -7.59
CA CYS A 199 23.84 -0.65 -6.64
C CYS A 199 23.19 0.28 -5.59
N GLU A 200 23.97 0.71 -4.59
CA GLU A 200 23.46 1.56 -3.50
C GLU A 200 22.87 2.89 -4.00
N VAL A 201 23.48 3.47 -5.05
CA VAL A 201 23.02 4.73 -5.65
C VAL A 201 21.64 4.56 -6.25
N THR A 202 21.43 3.51 -7.06
CA THR A 202 20.13 3.24 -7.69
C THR A 202 19.09 2.76 -6.67
N ALA A 203 19.51 2.02 -5.63
CA ALA A 203 18.59 1.60 -4.58
C ALA A 203 18.04 2.81 -3.82
N SER A 204 18.89 3.80 -3.53
CA SER A 204 18.49 5.03 -2.84
C SER A 204 17.40 5.83 -3.57
N GLN A 205 17.22 5.60 -4.88
CA GLN A 205 16.19 6.23 -5.69
C GLN A 205 14.81 5.58 -5.50
N LEU A 206 14.71 4.38 -4.90
CA LEU A 206 13.45 3.65 -4.68
C LEU A 206 12.61 4.22 -3.52
N ILE A 207 12.58 5.55 -3.38
CA ILE A 207 11.86 6.27 -2.31
C ILE A 207 10.34 6.02 -2.43
N GLY A 208 9.83 5.84 -3.66
CA GLY A 208 8.43 5.47 -3.91
C GLY A 208 8.06 4.06 -3.42
N CYS A 209 9.03 3.22 -3.07
CA CYS A 209 8.85 1.85 -2.60
C CYS A 209 9.50 1.62 -1.22
N PRO A 210 9.04 2.29 -0.16
CA PRO A 210 9.80 2.38 1.08
C PRO A 210 10.06 1.03 1.76
N ALA A 211 9.17 0.03 1.68
CA ALA A 211 9.48 -1.29 2.24
C ALA A 211 10.49 -2.08 1.40
N LEU A 212 10.49 -1.90 0.08
CA LEU A 212 11.47 -2.53 -0.80
C LEU A 212 12.86 -1.95 -0.52
N LEU A 213 12.97 -0.63 -0.43
CA LEU A 213 14.19 0.07 -0.05
C LEU A 213 14.71 -0.43 1.31
N LEU A 214 13.85 -0.50 2.33
CA LEU A 214 14.24 -0.99 3.66
C LEU A 214 14.72 -2.45 3.65
N ALA A 215 14.11 -3.31 2.83
CA ALA A 215 14.55 -4.70 2.68
C ALA A 215 15.92 -4.80 1.98
N LEU A 216 16.16 -3.99 0.95
CA LEU A 216 17.46 -3.92 0.26
C LEU A 216 18.55 -3.37 1.19
N SER A 217 18.27 -2.30 1.94
CA SER A 217 19.19 -1.72 2.91
C SER A 217 19.54 -2.68 4.06
N HIS A 218 18.68 -3.66 4.36
CA HIS A 218 18.96 -4.66 5.38
C HIS A 218 20.08 -5.63 4.99
N HIS A 219 20.21 -5.94 3.70
CA HIS A 219 21.25 -6.85 3.20
C HIS A 219 22.55 -6.12 2.81
N GLY A 220 22.47 -4.86 2.39
CA GLY A 220 23.62 -4.12 1.86
C GLY A 220 24.02 -4.57 0.44
N SER A 221 24.96 -3.85 -0.17
CA SER A 221 25.50 -4.18 -1.49
C SER A 221 26.74 -5.09 -1.36
N PRO A 222 26.86 -6.18 -2.15
CA PRO A 222 25.96 -6.61 -3.23
C PRO A 222 24.66 -7.24 -2.72
N TYR A 223 23.55 -6.92 -3.38
CA TYR A 223 22.23 -7.42 -2.97
C TYR A 223 22.07 -8.92 -3.29
N PRO A 224 21.46 -9.71 -2.39
CA PRO A 224 21.25 -11.12 -2.62
C PRO A 224 20.18 -11.37 -3.69
N ALA A 225 20.19 -12.57 -4.27
CA ALA A 225 19.31 -12.93 -5.39
C ALA A 225 17.80 -12.83 -5.07
N PRO A 226 17.30 -13.23 -3.88
CA PRO A 226 15.86 -13.20 -3.62
C PRO A 226 15.23 -11.79 -3.63
N PRO A 227 15.80 -10.75 -2.97
CA PRO A 227 15.31 -9.37 -3.10
C PRO A 227 15.43 -8.82 -4.53
N LEU A 228 16.48 -9.18 -5.29
CA LEU A 228 16.61 -8.76 -6.68
C LEU A 228 15.53 -9.39 -7.58
N SER A 229 15.23 -10.67 -7.36
CA SER A 229 14.12 -11.35 -8.04
C SER A 229 12.78 -10.67 -7.79
N LEU A 230 12.55 -10.21 -6.55
CA LEU A 230 11.37 -9.44 -6.18
C LEU A 230 11.28 -8.11 -6.94
N CYS A 231 12.38 -7.36 -7.02
CA CYS A 231 12.43 -6.07 -7.74
C CYS A 231 12.11 -6.22 -9.23
N ARG A 232 12.60 -7.30 -9.86
CA ARG A 232 12.31 -7.61 -11.27
C ARG A 232 10.86 -7.98 -11.48
N TRP A 233 10.29 -8.80 -10.60
CA TRP A 233 8.88 -9.18 -10.68
C TRP A 233 7.93 -8.01 -10.48
N LEU A 234 8.22 -7.09 -9.56
CA LEU A 234 7.39 -5.91 -9.32
C LEU A 234 7.31 -4.93 -10.52
N TYR A 235 8.25 -5.03 -11.46
CA TYR A 235 8.26 -4.21 -12.67
C TYR A 235 7.51 -4.84 -13.86
N GLN A 236 7.26 -6.16 -13.83
CA GLN A 236 6.59 -6.90 -14.91
C GLN A 236 5.08 -6.67 -14.92
#